data_AF-A0A7V2VM12-F1
#
_entry.id   AF-A0A7V2VM12-F1
#
_cell.length_a   1.000
_cell.length_b   1.000
_cell.length_c   1.000
_cell.angle_alpha   90.00
_cell.angle_beta   90.00
_cell.angle_gamma   90.00
#
_symmetry.space_group_name_H-M   'P 1'
#
loop_
_entity.id
_entity.type
_entity.pdbx_description
1 polymer ?
#
loop_
_entity_poly.entity_id
_entity_poly.type
_entity_poly.pdbx_seq_one_letter_code
_entity_poly.pdbx_strand_id
1 'polypeptide(L)'
;MKVFKVLLCLILVLLSVAAATGYVLATPSSGLQESDGDLFDDWDLCRTRAYGNDGFYQISETGFRPAIAFESLGENADLAYEMGRQFASKYPDQRQRAEAIFNFVRDRVTYTPDIDQFSYEEFAQNADELALAINEKGVGYGDCEDSAVLLAIMYKGAGYRSAIAVGEEHTASLVYLPDYRKANAVFEIDGESGWVWAEATGKNNPLGWAPKDFINVPLAAYEISAEAITPLKPAPAPSVAITESGDGGSSSTPFLAFGIIAFLWLIPLFRRRKSR
;
A
#
# COMPACT_ATOMS: atom_id res chain seq x y z
N MET A 1 -44.15 16.89 -33.32
CA MET A 1 -44.30 16.42 -31.91
C MET A 1 -43.55 15.13 -31.58
N LYS A 2 -43.51 14.09 -32.42
CA LYS A 2 -42.82 12.82 -32.10
C LYS A 2 -41.29 12.96 -32.01
N VAL A 3 -40.67 13.68 -32.95
CA VAL A 3 -39.20 13.88 -32.99
C VAL A 3 -38.69 14.65 -31.77
N PHE A 4 -39.44 15.65 -31.31
CA PHE A 4 -39.09 16.47 -30.13
C PHE A 4 -39.11 15.65 -28.83
N LYS A 5 -40.04 14.70 -28.69
CA LYS A 5 -40.11 13.80 -27.54
C LYS A 5 -38.95 12.79 -27.52
N VAL A 6 -38.56 12.28 -28.68
CA VAL A 6 -37.42 11.35 -28.82
C VAL A 6 -36.11 12.05 -28.48
N LEU A 7 -35.91 13.28 -28.97
CA LEU A 7 -34.71 14.08 -28.67
C LEU A 7 -34.61 14.41 -27.18
N LEU A 8 -35.73 14.77 -26.54
CA LEU A 8 -35.78 15.05 -25.10
C LEU A 8 -35.45 13.81 -24.26
N CYS A 9 -35.97 12.63 -24.64
CA CYS A 9 -35.60 11.37 -23.98
C CYS A 9 -34.10 11.06 -24.14
N LEU A 10 -33.52 11.29 -25.33
CA LEU A 10 -32.09 11.04 -25.57
C LEU A 10 -31.19 11.96 -24.74
N ILE A 11 -31.58 13.24 -24.60
CA ILE A 11 -30.88 14.21 -23.75
C ILE A 11 -31.01 13.82 -22.27
N LEU A 12 -32.18 13.39 -21.82
CA LEU A 12 -32.38 12.93 -20.44
C LEU A 12 -31.57 11.66 -20.13
N VAL A 13 -31.48 10.72 -21.07
CA VAL A 13 -30.64 9.53 -20.94
C VAL A 13 -29.16 9.92 -20.88
N LEU A 14 -28.70 10.80 -21.77
CA LEU A 14 -27.31 11.30 -21.77
C LEU A 14 -26.98 12.05 -20.46
N LEU A 15 -27.89 12.87 -19.96
CA LEU A 15 -27.74 13.57 -18.68
C LEU A 15 -27.74 12.61 -17.49
N SER A 16 -28.54 11.54 -17.52
CA SER A 16 -28.53 10.51 -16.47
C SER A 16 -27.26 9.66 -16.47
N VAL A 17 -26.66 9.41 -17.64
CA VAL A 17 -25.37 8.73 -17.77
C VAL A 17 -24.23 9.64 -17.29
N ALA A 18 -24.29 10.94 -17.59
CA ALA A 18 -23.32 11.93 -17.10
C ALA A 18 -23.46 12.23 -15.59
N ALA A 19 -24.66 12.08 -15.02
CA ALA A 19 -24.88 12.21 -13.57
C ALA A 19 -24.51 10.92 -12.79
N ALA A 20 -24.40 9.78 -13.49
CA ALA A 20 -23.96 8.51 -12.90
C ALA A 20 -22.43 8.39 -12.83
N THR A 21 -21.67 9.28 -13.48
CA THR A 21 -20.25 9.47 -13.16
C THR A 21 -20.15 10.30 -11.90
N GLY A 22 -20.38 9.66 -10.75
CA GLY A 22 -20.03 10.24 -9.46
C GLY A 22 -18.55 10.56 -9.50
N TYR A 23 -18.22 11.85 -9.48
CA TYR A 23 -16.87 12.28 -9.16
C TYR A 23 -16.65 11.85 -7.71
N VAL A 24 -15.95 10.74 -7.53
CA VAL A 24 -15.44 10.37 -6.21
C VAL A 24 -14.26 11.28 -5.96
N LEU A 25 -14.46 12.23 -5.05
CA LEU A 25 -13.46 13.18 -4.62
C LEU A 25 -12.59 12.46 -3.60
N ALA A 26 -11.33 12.18 -3.94
CA ALA A 26 -10.35 11.77 -2.97
C ALA A 26 -10.24 12.82 -1.85
N THR A 27 -10.11 12.36 -0.61
CA THR A 27 -9.81 13.18 0.56
C THR A 27 -8.31 13.08 0.82
N PRO A 28 -7.47 13.94 0.20
CA PRO A 28 -6.05 14.00 0.56
C PRO A 28 -5.92 14.45 2.02
N SER A 29 -4.73 14.28 2.60
CA SER A 29 -4.41 14.99 3.84
C SER A 29 -4.69 16.49 3.65
N SER A 30 -5.37 17.10 4.62
CA SER A 30 -5.81 18.50 4.55
C SER A 30 -4.66 19.49 4.82
N GLY A 31 -3.50 19.00 5.26
CA GLY A 31 -2.24 19.74 5.30
C GLY A 31 -1.06 18.90 5.81
N LEU A 32 0.15 19.29 5.40
CA LEU A 32 1.39 18.74 5.95
C LEU A 32 2.02 19.76 6.91
N GLN A 33 2.47 19.28 8.07
CA GLN A 33 3.12 20.08 9.10
C GLN A 33 4.56 19.61 9.30
N GLU A 34 5.50 20.53 9.22
CA GLU A 34 6.91 20.24 9.46
C GLU A 34 7.23 20.32 10.96
N SER A 35 7.84 19.27 11.50
CA SER A 35 8.34 19.22 12.87
C SER A 35 9.65 18.43 12.92
N ASP A 36 10.70 19.04 13.48
CA ASP A 36 12.03 18.42 13.63
C ASP A 36 12.63 17.84 12.32
N GLY A 37 12.27 18.42 11.18
CA GLY A 37 12.72 17.99 9.85
C GLY A 37 11.91 16.85 9.22
N ASP A 38 10.88 16.36 9.93
CA ASP A 38 9.89 15.40 9.43
C ASP A 38 8.59 16.11 9.02
N LEU A 39 7.86 15.55 8.05
CA LEU A 39 6.52 16.00 7.68
C LEU A 39 5.45 15.08 8.25
N PHE A 40 4.46 15.67 8.91
CA PHE A 40 3.32 14.99 9.50
C PHE A 40 2.02 15.41 8.81
N ASP A 41 1.08 14.48 8.67
CA ASP A 41 -0.28 14.78 8.23
C ASP A 41 -1.25 15.03 9.40
N ASP A 42 -2.54 15.15 9.08
CA ASP A 42 -3.60 15.41 10.06
C ASP A 42 -3.90 14.22 10.99
N TRP A 43 -3.36 13.04 10.70
CA TRP A 43 -3.47 11.85 11.55
C TRP A 43 -2.24 11.66 12.45
N ASP A 44 -1.36 12.67 12.51
CA ASP A 44 -0.07 12.62 13.19
C ASP A 44 0.87 11.53 12.63
N LEU A 45 0.69 11.15 11.36
CA LEU A 45 1.54 10.18 10.69
C LEU A 45 2.69 10.90 9.96
N CYS A 46 3.91 10.51 10.28
CA CYS A 46 5.12 10.98 9.61
C CYS A 46 5.21 10.40 8.21
N ARG A 47 5.14 11.27 7.20
CA ARG A 47 5.24 10.96 5.78
C ARG A 47 6.67 10.71 5.34
N THR A 48 7.66 11.27 6.05
CA THR A 48 9.08 11.27 5.65
C THR A 48 9.92 10.21 6.36
N ARG A 49 9.27 9.29 7.09
CA ARG A 49 9.96 8.25 7.87
C ARG A 49 9.14 6.97 7.97
N ALA A 50 9.70 5.86 7.51
CA ALA A 50 9.02 4.56 7.51
C ALA A 50 8.93 3.88 8.89
N TYR A 51 9.84 4.21 9.81
CA TYR A 51 10.00 3.53 11.10
C TYR A 51 9.48 4.34 12.28
N GLY A 52 9.31 3.69 13.43
CA GLY A 52 8.82 4.34 14.66
C GLY A 52 7.28 4.36 14.76
N ASN A 53 6.74 4.65 15.94
CA ASN A 53 5.31 4.52 16.22
C ASN A 53 4.42 5.48 15.41
N ASP A 54 5.00 6.53 14.87
CA ASP A 54 4.41 7.58 14.06
C ASP A 54 4.87 7.51 12.59
N GLY A 55 5.76 6.59 12.21
CA GLY A 55 6.21 6.47 10.83
C GLY A 55 5.16 5.84 9.91
N PHE A 56 5.15 6.18 8.62
CA PHE A 56 4.11 5.74 7.69
C PHE A 56 3.97 4.21 7.54
N TYR A 57 5.04 3.45 7.81
CA TYR A 57 5.06 1.99 7.82
C TYR A 57 5.27 1.37 9.20
N GLN A 58 5.38 2.19 10.25
CA GLN A 58 5.58 1.79 11.63
C GLN A 58 6.57 0.62 11.81
N ILE A 59 7.67 0.63 11.04
CA ILE A 59 8.67 -0.43 11.09
C ILE A 59 9.39 -0.38 12.45
N SER A 60 9.56 -1.56 13.04
CA SER A 60 10.26 -1.78 14.31
C SER A 60 11.06 -3.09 14.26
N GLU A 61 11.82 -3.40 15.32
CA GLU A 61 12.62 -4.63 15.39
C GLU A 61 11.74 -5.88 15.35
N THR A 62 10.50 -5.76 15.86
CA THR A 62 9.62 -6.89 16.10
C THR A 62 8.36 -6.87 15.22
N GLY A 63 8.16 -5.85 14.40
CA GLY A 63 6.91 -5.70 13.67
C GLY A 63 6.93 -4.63 12.58
N PHE A 64 5.91 -4.71 11.75
CA PHE A 64 5.62 -3.84 10.62
C PHE A 64 4.11 -3.58 10.60
N ARG A 65 3.70 -2.34 10.34
CA ARG A 65 2.29 -1.96 10.20
C ARG A 65 2.16 -0.79 9.22
N PRO A 66 1.63 -0.99 8.01
CA PRO A 66 1.53 0.04 6.98
C PRO A 66 0.43 1.06 7.32
N ALA A 67 0.68 1.92 8.30
CA ALA A 67 -0.29 2.88 8.82
C ALA A 67 -0.86 3.78 7.72
N ILE A 68 -0.03 4.13 6.74
CA ILE A 68 -0.45 4.93 5.59
C ILE A 68 -1.57 4.31 4.75
N ALA A 69 -1.66 2.98 4.72
CA ALA A 69 -2.74 2.31 3.99
C ALA A 69 -4.11 2.56 4.65
N PHE A 70 -4.16 2.85 5.95
CA PHE A 70 -5.41 3.03 6.68
C PHE A 70 -6.07 4.39 6.43
N GLU A 71 -5.34 5.35 5.87
CA GLU A 71 -5.88 6.62 5.38
C GLU A 71 -6.85 6.45 4.22
N SER A 72 -6.83 5.30 3.54
CA SER A 72 -7.67 5.00 2.38
C SER A 72 -8.57 3.79 2.61
N LEU A 73 -8.88 3.47 3.87
CA LEU A 73 -9.68 2.30 4.26
C LEU A 73 -10.72 2.60 5.33
N GLY A 74 -11.68 1.68 5.47
CA GLY A 74 -12.72 1.76 6.48
C GLY A 74 -13.59 2.99 6.29
N GLU A 75 -13.67 3.83 7.32
CA GLU A 75 -14.39 5.10 7.27
C GLU A 75 -13.72 6.14 6.35
N ASN A 76 -12.42 5.97 6.08
CA ASN A 76 -11.64 6.81 5.17
C ASN A 76 -11.56 6.23 3.75
N ALA A 77 -12.29 5.15 3.44
CA ALA A 77 -12.28 4.56 2.11
C ALA A 77 -12.84 5.54 1.07
N ASP A 78 -12.03 5.88 0.07
CA ASP A 78 -12.37 6.91 -0.91
C ASP A 78 -12.04 6.46 -2.36
N LEU A 79 -11.39 7.32 -3.15
CA LEU A 79 -11.19 7.16 -4.59
C LEU A 79 -10.44 5.88 -4.97
N ALA A 80 -9.35 5.54 -4.31
CA ALA A 80 -8.56 4.34 -4.62
C ALA A 80 -9.39 3.06 -4.37
N TYR A 81 -10.11 3.03 -3.24
CA TYR A 81 -11.00 1.93 -2.90
C TYR A 81 -12.16 1.83 -3.91
N GLU A 82 -12.76 2.96 -4.28
CA GLU A 82 -13.81 3.02 -5.28
C GLU A 82 -13.33 2.56 -6.66
N MET A 83 -12.14 2.96 -7.10
CA MET A 83 -11.56 2.44 -8.33
C MET A 83 -11.51 0.91 -8.29
N GLY A 84 -11.10 0.32 -7.16
CA GLY A 84 -11.20 -1.12 -6.92
C GLY A 84 -12.60 -1.69 -7.15
N ARG A 85 -13.65 -1.07 -6.59
CA ARG A 85 -15.06 -1.47 -6.80
C ARG A 85 -15.49 -1.37 -8.27
N GLN A 86 -15.01 -0.36 -8.99
CA GLN A 86 -15.29 -0.18 -10.41
C GLN A 86 -14.62 -1.29 -11.25
N PHE A 87 -13.37 -1.64 -10.93
CA PHE A 87 -12.72 -2.81 -11.53
C PHE A 87 -13.49 -4.10 -11.22
N ALA A 88 -14.00 -4.25 -10.00
CA ALA A 88 -14.82 -5.41 -9.65
C ALA A 88 -16.11 -5.52 -10.47
N SER A 89 -16.76 -4.39 -10.72
CA SER A 89 -17.96 -4.32 -11.54
C SER A 89 -17.66 -4.61 -13.02
N LYS A 90 -16.52 -4.12 -13.52
CA LYS A 90 -16.10 -4.27 -14.92
C LYS A 90 -15.54 -5.65 -15.25
N TYR A 91 -14.89 -6.31 -14.29
CA TYR A 91 -14.23 -7.60 -14.46
C TYR A 91 -14.80 -8.61 -13.44
N PRO A 92 -15.85 -9.38 -13.79
CA PRO A 92 -16.43 -10.36 -12.88
C PRO A 92 -15.51 -11.55 -12.56
N ASP A 93 -14.64 -11.96 -13.49
CA ASP A 93 -13.64 -13.00 -13.24
C ASP A 93 -12.54 -12.49 -12.31
N GLN A 94 -12.31 -13.20 -11.21
CA GLN A 94 -11.35 -12.79 -10.18
C GLN A 94 -9.90 -12.78 -10.67
N ARG A 95 -9.50 -13.57 -11.66
CA ARG A 95 -8.12 -13.52 -12.15
C ARG A 95 -7.94 -12.34 -13.11
N GLN A 96 -8.88 -12.17 -14.02
CA GLN A 96 -8.90 -11.05 -14.97
C GLN A 96 -8.96 -9.71 -14.24
N ARG A 97 -9.78 -9.61 -13.19
CA ARG A 97 -9.89 -8.40 -12.36
C ARG A 97 -8.57 -8.08 -11.66
N ALA A 98 -7.92 -9.07 -11.07
CA ALA A 98 -6.65 -8.84 -10.40
C ALA A 98 -5.56 -8.37 -11.37
N GLU A 99 -5.45 -9.03 -12.53
CA GLU A 99 -4.54 -8.60 -13.60
C GLU A 99 -4.88 -7.20 -14.12
N ALA A 100 -6.17 -6.86 -14.24
CA ALA A 100 -6.60 -5.56 -14.72
C ALA A 100 -6.23 -4.43 -13.75
N ILE A 101 -6.39 -4.65 -12.44
CA ILE A 101 -5.95 -3.72 -11.39
C ILE A 101 -4.43 -3.56 -11.42
N PHE A 102 -3.71 -4.69 -11.44
CA PHE A 102 -2.24 -4.69 -11.50
C PHE A 102 -1.72 -3.89 -12.71
N ASN A 103 -2.23 -4.20 -13.90
CA ASN A 103 -1.82 -3.52 -15.14
C ASN A 103 -2.21 -2.04 -15.10
N PHE A 104 -3.35 -1.68 -14.51
CA PHE A 104 -3.73 -0.28 -14.35
C PHE A 104 -2.70 0.49 -13.53
N VAL A 105 -2.31 0.00 -12.35
CA VAL A 105 -1.31 0.71 -11.55
C VAL A 105 0.03 0.78 -12.27
N ARG A 106 0.52 -0.35 -12.82
CA ARG A 106 1.79 -0.41 -13.57
C ARG A 106 1.84 0.57 -14.74
N ASP A 107 0.73 0.70 -15.46
CA ASP A 107 0.68 1.51 -16.68
C ASP A 107 0.37 2.99 -16.39
N ARG A 108 -0.13 3.32 -15.19
CA ARG A 108 -0.55 4.68 -14.81
C ARG A 108 0.33 5.34 -13.76
N VAL A 109 1.22 4.61 -13.09
CA VAL A 109 2.20 5.18 -12.17
C VAL A 109 3.57 5.24 -12.84
N THR A 110 4.15 6.43 -12.92
CA THR A 110 5.52 6.61 -13.37
C THR A 110 6.44 6.57 -12.17
N TYR A 111 7.29 5.53 -12.11
CA TYR A 111 8.28 5.39 -11.04
C TYR A 111 9.14 6.65 -10.93
N THR A 112 9.08 7.31 -9.77
CA THR A 112 9.76 8.57 -9.49
C THR A 112 10.27 8.53 -8.06
N PRO A 113 11.58 8.69 -7.81
CA PRO A 113 12.12 8.74 -6.44
C PRO A 113 11.59 9.94 -5.66
N ASP A 114 11.41 9.79 -4.35
CA ASP A 114 10.90 10.85 -3.48
C ASP A 114 11.68 12.16 -3.54
N ILE A 115 13.01 12.06 -3.64
CA ILE A 115 13.86 13.25 -3.72
C ILE A 115 13.57 14.11 -4.96
N ASP A 116 13.16 13.47 -6.06
CA ASP A 116 12.85 14.14 -7.32
C ASP A 116 11.42 14.73 -7.30
N GLN A 117 10.52 14.15 -6.52
CA GLN A 117 9.10 14.54 -6.47
C GLN A 117 8.77 15.50 -5.32
N PHE A 118 9.28 15.21 -4.13
CA PHE A 118 8.94 15.89 -2.87
C PHE A 118 10.12 16.66 -2.26
N SER A 119 11.34 16.47 -2.77
CA SER A 119 12.58 17.02 -2.18
C SER A 119 12.93 16.47 -0.79
N TYR A 120 12.37 15.32 -0.43
CA TYR A 120 12.73 14.55 0.76
C TYR A 120 13.39 13.24 0.33
N GLU A 121 14.32 12.70 1.14
CA GLU A 121 14.93 11.39 0.82
C GLU A 121 13.91 10.24 0.90
N GLU A 122 12.83 10.45 1.65
CA GLU A 122 11.73 9.53 1.86
C GLU A 122 10.43 10.34 1.97
N PHE A 123 9.37 9.91 1.31
CA PHE A 123 8.04 10.49 1.38
C PHE A 123 6.99 9.48 0.90
N ALA A 124 6.10 9.04 1.77
CA ALA A 124 4.96 8.23 1.34
C ALA A 124 3.78 9.12 0.90
N GLN A 125 3.04 8.68 -0.12
CA GLN A 125 1.68 9.12 -0.45
C GLN A 125 0.66 8.09 0.07
N ASN A 126 -0.56 8.52 0.39
CA ASN A 126 -1.66 7.57 0.61
C ASN A 126 -2.25 7.13 -0.74
N ALA A 127 -3.09 6.10 -0.73
CA ALA A 127 -3.62 5.55 -1.98
C ALA A 127 -4.50 6.56 -2.71
N ASP A 128 -5.24 7.39 -1.99
CA ASP A 128 -6.19 8.35 -2.57
C ASP A 128 -5.50 9.55 -3.22
N GLU A 129 -4.38 10.02 -2.67
CA GLU A 129 -3.52 11.05 -3.27
C GLU A 129 -3.00 10.61 -4.64
N LEU A 130 -2.47 9.38 -4.73
CA LEU A 130 -1.98 8.84 -5.99
C LEU A 130 -3.14 8.54 -6.97
N ALA A 131 -4.25 8.00 -6.47
CA ALA A 131 -5.44 7.75 -7.28
C ALA A 131 -6.03 9.05 -7.84
N LEU A 132 -6.01 10.15 -7.08
CA LEU A 132 -6.47 11.46 -7.52
C LEU A 132 -5.60 11.98 -8.66
N ALA A 133 -4.28 11.91 -8.53
CA ALA A 133 -3.36 12.30 -9.60
C ALA A 133 -3.64 11.52 -10.90
N ILE A 134 -3.83 10.19 -10.80
CA ILE A 134 -4.17 9.35 -11.95
C ILE A 134 -5.54 9.74 -12.54
N ASN A 135 -6.54 10.00 -11.71
CA ASN A 135 -7.88 10.36 -12.15
C ASN A 135 -7.92 11.70 -12.89
N GLU A 136 -7.20 12.71 -12.39
CA GLU A 136 -7.20 14.06 -12.96
C GLU A 136 -6.29 14.19 -14.17
N LYS A 137 -5.09 13.60 -14.11
CA LYS A 137 -4.02 13.81 -15.09
C LYS A 137 -3.81 12.60 -16.01
N GLY A 138 -4.47 11.48 -15.72
CA GLY A 138 -4.27 10.21 -16.42
C GLY A 138 -3.01 9.47 -16.01
N VAL A 139 -2.15 10.05 -15.17
CA VAL A 139 -0.87 9.51 -14.71
C VAL A 139 -0.58 10.00 -13.29
N GLY A 140 -0.03 9.12 -12.46
CA GLY A 140 0.52 9.42 -11.14
C GLY A 140 2.04 9.24 -11.11
N TYR A 141 2.67 9.79 -10.09
CA TYR A 141 4.11 9.67 -9.84
C TYR A 141 4.31 9.20 -8.41
N GLY A 142 5.20 8.24 -8.22
CA GLY A 142 5.51 7.65 -6.94
C GLY A 142 6.47 6.49 -7.11
N ASP A 143 6.97 5.93 -6.02
CA ASP A 143 7.94 4.85 -6.01
C ASP A 143 7.32 3.49 -5.66
N CYS A 144 8.07 2.60 -4.98
CA CYS A 144 7.58 1.26 -4.63
C CYS A 144 6.52 1.33 -3.53
N GLU A 145 6.70 2.19 -2.54
CA GLU A 145 5.83 2.43 -1.40
C GLU A 145 4.46 2.87 -1.89
N ASP A 146 4.43 3.95 -2.67
CA ASP A 146 3.21 4.53 -3.21
C ASP A 146 2.42 3.54 -4.09
N SER A 147 3.15 2.81 -4.94
CA SER A 147 2.57 1.81 -5.83
C SER A 147 2.00 0.62 -5.05
N ALA A 148 2.69 0.16 -4.00
CA ALA A 148 2.27 -0.95 -3.16
C ALA A 148 1.01 -0.59 -2.35
N VAL A 149 0.98 0.61 -1.77
CA VAL A 149 -0.18 1.12 -1.02
C VAL A 149 -1.37 1.24 -1.96
N LEU A 150 -1.24 1.91 -3.11
CA LEU A 150 -2.33 2.03 -4.09
C LEU A 150 -2.87 0.65 -4.54
N LEU A 151 -1.98 -0.27 -4.91
CA LEU A 151 -2.39 -1.63 -5.30
C LEU A 151 -3.17 -2.33 -4.20
N ALA A 152 -2.65 -2.31 -2.98
CA ALA A 152 -3.26 -3.02 -1.87
C ALA A 152 -4.68 -2.50 -1.61
N ILE A 153 -4.88 -1.18 -1.63
CA ILE A 153 -6.21 -0.56 -1.43
C ILE A 153 -7.16 -0.85 -2.58
N MET A 154 -6.70 -0.74 -3.83
CA MET A 154 -7.52 -1.10 -4.99
C MET A 154 -7.95 -2.57 -4.95
N TYR A 155 -7.06 -3.48 -4.51
CA TYR A 155 -7.41 -4.88 -4.31
C TYR A 155 -8.45 -5.08 -3.20
N LYS A 156 -8.33 -4.38 -2.06
CA LYS A 156 -9.37 -4.41 -1.01
C LYS A 156 -10.72 -3.95 -1.56
N GLY A 157 -10.74 -2.82 -2.28
CA GLY A 157 -11.95 -2.30 -2.92
C GLY A 157 -12.56 -3.26 -3.94
N ALA A 158 -11.71 -4.01 -4.63
CA ALA A 158 -12.13 -5.01 -5.60
C ALA A 158 -12.60 -6.35 -4.99
N GLY A 159 -12.61 -6.47 -3.66
CA GLY A 159 -13.06 -7.64 -2.92
C GLY A 159 -12.00 -8.72 -2.72
N TYR A 160 -10.72 -8.39 -2.86
CA TYR A 160 -9.62 -9.30 -2.50
C TYR A 160 -9.16 -9.07 -1.06
N ARG A 161 -8.50 -10.10 -0.51
CA ARG A 161 -7.53 -9.90 0.55
C ARG A 161 -6.22 -9.44 -0.08
N SER A 162 -5.59 -8.46 0.53
CA SER A 162 -4.31 -7.91 0.10
C SER A 162 -3.45 -7.59 1.32
N ALA A 163 -2.15 -7.61 1.10
CA ALA A 163 -1.14 -7.30 2.09
C ALA A 163 -0.09 -6.36 1.49
N ILE A 164 0.76 -5.80 2.34
CA ILE A 164 2.03 -5.22 1.93
C ILE A 164 3.14 -6.08 2.51
N ALA A 165 4.17 -6.34 1.71
CA ALA A 165 5.40 -6.99 2.12
C ALA A 165 6.56 -6.01 2.03
N VAL A 166 7.48 -6.09 2.98
CA VAL A 166 8.70 -5.29 3.05
C VAL A 166 9.90 -6.23 3.12
N GLY A 167 10.84 -6.00 2.21
CA GLY A 167 12.17 -6.59 2.19
C GLY A 167 13.25 -5.53 2.38
N GLU A 168 14.51 -5.91 2.18
CA GLU A 168 15.62 -4.95 2.21
C GLU A 168 15.46 -3.92 1.08
N GLU A 169 15.31 -2.64 1.45
CA GLU A 169 15.19 -1.49 0.54
C GLU A 169 14.05 -1.59 -0.50
N HIS A 170 13.02 -2.39 -0.25
CA HIS A 170 11.94 -2.59 -1.21
C HIS A 170 10.63 -3.01 -0.56
N THR A 171 9.52 -2.60 -1.16
CA THR A 171 8.19 -3.00 -0.77
C THR A 171 7.32 -3.36 -1.97
N ALA A 172 6.38 -4.28 -1.75
CA ALA A 172 5.41 -4.68 -2.75
C ALA A 172 4.07 -5.02 -2.11
N SER A 173 3.00 -4.93 -2.91
CA SER A 173 1.72 -5.49 -2.50
C SER A 173 1.72 -7.01 -2.69
N LEU A 174 0.96 -7.72 -1.87
CA LEU A 174 0.54 -9.09 -2.12
C LEU A 174 -0.97 -9.12 -2.29
N VAL A 175 -1.46 -10.00 -3.16
CA VAL A 175 -2.89 -10.28 -3.31
C VAL A 175 -3.15 -11.77 -3.11
N TYR A 176 -4.17 -12.09 -2.32
CA TYR A 176 -4.53 -13.49 -2.07
C TYR A 176 -5.28 -14.06 -3.28
N LEU A 177 -4.62 -14.94 -4.02
CA LEU A 177 -5.13 -15.59 -5.23
C LEU A 177 -4.62 -17.05 -5.31
N PRO A 178 -5.15 -17.96 -4.47
CA PRO A 178 -4.62 -19.32 -4.34
C PRO A 178 -4.61 -20.14 -5.65
N ASP A 179 -5.49 -19.82 -6.60
CA ASP A 179 -5.60 -20.50 -7.89
C ASP A 179 -4.81 -19.82 -9.04
N TYR A 180 -3.98 -18.81 -8.74
CA TYR A 180 -3.27 -18.04 -9.76
C TYR A 180 -1.96 -18.71 -10.20
N ARG A 181 -2.02 -19.38 -11.35
CA ARG A 181 -0.93 -20.24 -11.86
C ARG A 181 0.16 -19.53 -12.65
N LYS A 182 0.03 -18.22 -12.88
CA LYS A 182 1.03 -17.44 -13.66
C LYS A 182 2.17 -16.91 -12.78
N ALA A 183 2.04 -17.00 -11.46
CA ALA A 183 3.08 -16.54 -10.54
C ALA A 183 4.32 -17.45 -10.61
N ASN A 184 5.52 -16.85 -10.50
CA ASN A 184 6.77 -17.61 -10.43
C ASN A 184 7.09 -18.10 -9.00
N ALA A 185 6.41 -17.55 -8.00
CA ALA A 185 6.46 -17.96 -6.60
C ALA A 185 5.09 -17.73 -5.94
N VAL A 186 4.77 -18.54 -4.94
CA VAL A 186 3.58 -18.39 -4.10
C VAL A 186 4.06 -18.13 -2.68
N PHE A 187 3.52 -17.08 -2.07
CA PHE A 187 3.89 -16.63 -0.73
C PHE A 187 2.89 -17.17 0.30
N GLU A 188 3.36 -17.19 1.54
CA GLU A 188 2.62 -17.61 2.72
C GLU A 188 2.64 -16.47 3.75
N ILE A 189 1.47 -16.16 4.32
CA ILE A 189 1.33 -15.22 5.44
C ILE A 189 0.62 -16.00 6.55
N ASP A 190 1.18 -16.01 7.76
CA ASP A 190 0.62 -16.68 8.95
C ASP A 190 0.18 -18.15 8.71
N GLY A 191 0.97 -18.90 7.94
CA GLY A 191 0.68 -20.31 7.62
C GLY A 191 -0.30 -20.51 6.46
N GLU A 192 -0.84 -19.44 5.89
CA GLU A 192 -1.76 -19.50 4.76
C GLU A 192 -1.06 -19.20 3.44
N SER A 193 -0.92 -20.23 2.59
CA SER A 193 -0.38 -20.11 1.24
C SER A 193 -1.43 -19.59 0.25
N GLY A 194 -0.98 -18.98 -0.84
CA GLY A 194 -1.84 -18.47 -1.92
C GLY A 194 -1.67 -16.98 -2.20
N TRP A 195 -0.70 -16.34 -1.56
CA TRP A 195 -0.38 -14.94 -1.78
C TRP A 195 0.50 -14.76 -3.00
N VAL A 196 0.15 -13.79 -3.84
CA VAL A 196 0.81 -13.51 -5.11
C VAL A 196 1.49 -12.15 -5.05
N TRP A 197 2.76 -12.10 -5.44
CA TRP A 197 3.55 -10.87 -5.52
C TRP A 197 2.98 -9.91 -6.56
N ALA A 198 2.72 -8.66 -6.15
CA ALA A 198 2.17 -7.60 -6.97
C ALA A 198 3.05 -6.35 -6.87
N GLU A 199 4.15 -6.35 -7.61
CA GLU A 199 5.04 -5.19 -7.78
C GLU A 199 4.85 -4.56 -9.17
N ALA A 200 4.24 -3.38 -9.19
CA ALA A 200 3.89 -2.67 -10.43
C ALA A 200 4.90 -1.60 -10.88
N THR A 201 6.07 -1.51 -10.24
CA THR A 201 7.11 -0.52 -10.57
C THR A 201 7.82 -0.83 -11.89
N GLY A 202 7.96 -2.12 -12.23
CA GLY A 202 8.56 -2.57 -13.48
C GLY A 202 7.56 -2.55 -14.65
N LYS A 203 7.82 -1.73 -15.68
CA LYS A 203 6.95 -1.58 -16.87
C LYS A 203 6.57 -2.89 -17.59
N ASN A 204 7.40 -3.92 -17.46
CA ASN A 204 7.19 -5.22 -18.10
C ASN A 204 6.91 -6.34 -17.10
N ASN A 205 6.81 -6.05 -15.81
CA ASN A 205 6.53 -7.06 -14.80
C ASN A 205 5.08 -7.53 -14.98
N PRO A 206 4.81 -8.84 -15.06
CA PRO A 206 3.47 -9.37 -14.93
C PRO A 206 3.11 -9.57 -13.45
N LEU A 207 1.81 -9.57 -13.15
CA LEU A 207 1.32 -9.98 -11.83
C LEU A 207 1.84 -11.37 -11.48
N GLY A 208 2.41 -11.51 -10.28
CA GLY A 208 2.97 -12.75 -9.75
C GLY A 208 4.44 -13.00 -10.10
N TRP A 209 5.13 -12.05 -10.74
CA TRP A 209 6.58 -12.12 -10.89
C TRP A 209 7.26 -11.49 -9.67
N ALA A 210 7.87 -12.31 -8.83
CA ALA A 210 8.73 -11.89 -7.73
C ALA A 210 10.22 -11.98 -8.12
N PRO A 211 11.04 -10.95 -7.79
CA PRO A 211 12.49 -11.05 -7.88
C PRO A 211 13.05 -12.18 -7.00
N LYS A 212 14.15 -12.81 -7.43
CA LYS A 212 14.75 -13.94 -6.70
C LYS A 212 15.21 -13.59 -5.30
N ASP A 213 15.62 -12.34 -5.09
CA ASP A 213 16.13 -11.86 -3.81
C ASP A 213 15.03 -11.80 -2.74
N PHE A 214 13.76 -11.84 -3.15
CA PHE A 214 12.58 -11.89 -2.26
C PHE A 214 11.93 -13.29 -2.18
N ILE A 215 12.52 -14.32 -2.81
CA ILE A 215 12.00 -15.69 -2.78
C ILE A 215 12.81 -16.53 -1.80
N ASN A 216 12.14 -17.33 -0.96
CA ASN A 216 12.74 -18.16 0.10
C ASN A 216 13.55 -17.37 1.13
N VAL A 217 13.28 -16.07 1.26
CA VAL A 217 13.80 -15.24 2.32
C VAL A 217 12.64 -14.84 3.24
N PRO A 218 12.89 -14.68 4.54
CA PRO A 218 11.91 -14.08 5.44
C PRO A 218 11.59 -12.65 4.96
N LEU A 219 10.31 -12.28 4.99
CA LEU A 219 9.82 -10.92 4.70
C LEU A 219 8.88 -10.49 5.82
N ALA A 220 8.89 -9.20 6.16
CA ALA A 220 7.83 -8.65 6.99
C ALA A 220 6.61 -8.44 6.09
N ALA A 221 5.45 -9.00 6.45
CA ALA A 221 4.22 -8.82 5.69
C ALA A 221 3.07 -8.49 6.63
N TYR A 222 2.14 -7.67 6.14
CA TYR A 222 0.96 -7.25 6.88
C TYR A 222 -0.27 -7.36 5.99
N GLU A 223 -1.17 -8.29 6.30
CA GLU A 223 -2.48 -8.31 5.66
C GLU A 223 -3.27 -7.07 6.06
N ILE A 224 -3.64 -6.26 5.07
CA ILE A 224 -4.28 -4.98 5.34
C ILE A 224 -5.74 -5.21 5.71
N SER A 225 -6.13 -4.62 6.84
CA SER A 225 -7.51 -4.58 7.33
C SER A 225 -7.94 -3.14 7.60
N ALA A 226 -9.24 -2.89 7.76
CA ALA A 226 -9.72 -1.56 8.12
C ALA A 226 -9.40 -1.30 9.61
N GLU A 227 -8.47 -0.39 9.87
CA GLU A 227 -7.99 -0.07 11.20
C GLU A 227 -7.96 1.43 11.44
N ALA A 228 -7.95 1.83 12.72
CA ALA A 228 -7.71 3.22 13.08
C ALA A 228 -6.25 3.60 12.75
N ILE A 229 -6.06 4.80 12.20
CA ILE A 229 -4.73 5.33 11.85
C ILE A 229 -3.97 5.75 13.12
N THR A 230 -4.70 6.10 14.18
CA THR A 230 -4.17 6.70 15.42
C THR A 230 -2.98 5.90 15.95
N PRO A 231 -1.86 6.56 16.30
CA PRO A 231 -0.72 5.89 16.90
C PRO A 231 -1.18 5.04 18.09
N LEU A 232 -0.77 3.77 18.13
CA LEU A 232 -0.98 2.94 19.30
C LEU A 232 -0.28 3.63 20.47
N LYS A 233 -1.05 4.28 21.35
CA LYS A 233 -0.53 4.82 22.60
C LYS A 233 0.32 3.73 23.25
N PRO A 234 1.59 3.98 23.58
CA PRO A 234 2.44 2.93 24.14
C PRO A 234 1.73 2.33 25.34
N ALA A 235 1.44 1.03 25.27
CA ALA A 235 0.92 0.32 26.43
C ALA A 235 1.98 0.43 27.54
N PRO A 236 1.59 0.75 28.79
CA PRO A 236 2.54 0.70 29.90
C PRO A 236 3.19 -0.68 29.92
N ALA A 237 4.53 -0.70 29.98
CA ALA A 237 5.31 -1.93 29.94
C ALA A 237 4.74 -2.96 30.92
N PRO A 238 4.54 -4.23 30.52
CA PRO A 238 4.08 -5.23 31.46
C PRO A 238 5.14 -5.39 32.55
N SER A 239 4.77 -5.07 33.79
CA SER A 239 5.58 -5.38 34.96
C SER A 239 5.51 -6.89 35.21
N VAL A 240 6.36 -7.66 34.52
CA VAL A 240 6.57 -9.07 34.87
C VAL A 240 7.73 -9.14 35.84
N ALA A 241 7.40 -9.26 37.12
CA ALA A 241 8.33 -9.76 38.11
C ALA A 241 8.64 -11.22 37.76
N ILE A 242 9.91 -11.53 37.52
CA ILE A 242 10.39 -12.89 37.30
C ILE A 242 10.53 -13.54 38.68
N THR A 243 9.65 -14.49 38.98
CA THR A 243 9.89 -15.47 40.04
C THR A 243 10.60 -16.65 39.42
N GLU A 244 11.86 -16.89 39.78
CA GLU A 244 12.56 -18.12 39.40
C GLU A 244 11.85 -19.34 40.00
N SER A 245 11.55 -20.35 39.16
CA SER A 245 11.45 -21.74 39.57
C SER A 245 11.47 -22.68 38.35
N GLY A 246 12.53 -23.50 38.27
CA GLY A 246 12.39 -24.92 37.90
C GLY A 246 12.38 -25.29 36.42
N ASP A 247 13.59 -25.54 35.91
CA ASP A 247 14.02 -26.67 35.07
C ASP A 247 12.92 -27.56 34.42
N GLY A 248 12.94 -27.65 33.09
CA GLY A 248 12.09 -28.58 32.33
C GLY A 248 11.96 -28.20 30.86
N GLY A 249 12.83 -28.77 30.02
CA GLY A 249 13.02 -28.38 28.62
C GLY A 249 11.81 -28.47 27.70
N SER A 250 11.72 -27.48 26.81
CA SER A 250 11.33 -27.64 25.42
C SER A 250 11.90 -26.44 24.66
N SER A 251 12.76 -26.73 23.70
CA SER A 251 13.43 -25.74 22.84
C SER A 251 12.38 -25.02 21.98
N SER A 252 11.87 -23.90 22.48
CA SER A 252 11.31 -22.85 21.64
C SER A 252 12.45 -21.92 21.28
N THR A 253 13.05 -22.11 20.11
CA THR A 253 14.01 -21.14 19.58
C THR A 253 13.25 -19.84 19.31
N PRO A 254 13.58 -18.72 19.99
CA PRO A 254 12.96 -17.44 19.69
C PRO A 254 13.37 -17.03 18.28
N PHE A 255 12.37 -16.58 17.50
CA PHE A 255 12.54 -15.96 16.20
C PHE A 255 13.61 -14.86 16.30
N LEU A 256 14.77 -15.06 15.67
CA LEU A 256 15.77 -14.03 15.48
C LEU A 256 15.22 -13.07 14.42
N ALA A 257 14.56 -12.02 14.88
CA ALA A 257 14.00 -10.97 14.05
C ALA A 257 15.13 -10.20 13.34
N PHE A 258 15.11 -10.30 12.01
CA PHE A 258 15.46 -9.29 11.04
C PHE A 258 16.38 -8.13 11.47
N GLY A 259 17.57 -8.07 10.85
CA GLY A 259 18.39 -6.86 10.78
C GLY A 259 17.83 -5.78 9.85
N ILE A 260 16.50 -5.59 9.79
CA ILE A 260 15.84 -4.58 8.92
C ILE A 260 16.14 -3.16 9.41
N ILE A 261 16.33 -2.94 10.71
CA ILE A 261 16.66 -1.60 11.25
C ILE A 261 18.07 -1.14 10.86
N ALA A 262 19.03 -2.06 10.74
CA ALA A 262 20.43 -1.68 10.56
C ALA A 262 20.74 -1.04 9.19
N PHE A 263 19.90 -1.27 8.16
CA PHE A 263 20.12 -0.75 6.80
C PHE A 263 19.29 0.48 6.44
N LEU A 264 18.04 0.61 6.92
CA LEU A 264 17.28 1.85 6.76
C LEU A 264 17.91 3.04 7.52
N TRP A 265 18.74 2.77 8.55
CA TRP A 265 19.55 3.78 9.24
C TRP A 265 20.72 4.36 8.43
N LEU A 266 21.14 3.71 7.32
CA LEU A 266 22.34 4.09 6.57
C LEU A 266 22.07 4.92 5.31
N ILE A 267 20.81 5.12 4.93
CA ILE A 267 20.39 5.94 3.78
C ILE A 267 20.98 7.38 3.81
N PRO A 268 21.10 8.08 4.97
CA PRO A 268 21.67 9.44 4.97
C PRO A 268 23.20 9.48 4.78
N LEU A 269 23.90 8.37 5.02
CA LEU A 269 25.38 8.39 5.15
C LEU A 269 26.12 8.12 3.85
N PHE A 270 25.50 7.44 2.88
CA PHE A 270 26.18 7.05 1.63
C PHE A 270 25.89 7.96 0.42
N ARG A 271 24.95 8.91 0.50
CA ARG A 271 24.66 9.85 -0.60
C ARG A 271 25.41 11.19 -0.54
N ARG A 272 26.14 11.49 0.55
CA ARG A 272 27.07 12.64 0.62
C ARG A 272 28.36 12.43 -0.20
N ARG A 273 28.26 12.11 -1.50
CA ARG A 273 29.38 12.29 -2.44
C ARG A 273 28.93 12.26 -3.92
N LYS A 274 28.44 13.39 -4.42
CA LYS A 274 29.00 14.13 -5.58
C LYS A 274 28.01 15.19 -6.07
N SER A 275 28.38 16.46 -5.88
CA SER A 275 28.34 17.49 -6.93
C SER A 275 28.97 18.79 -6.37
N ARG A 276 30.21 19.04 -6.79
CA ARG A 276 30.72 20.37 -7.09
C ARG A 276 30.85 20.44 -8.60
#